data_AF-A0A1H9E7X9-F1
#
_entry.id   AF-A0A1H9E7X9-F1
#
_cell.length_a   1.000
_cell.length_b   1.000
_cell.length_c   1.000
_cell.angle_alpha   90.00
_cell.angle_beta   90.00
_cell.angle_gamma   90.00
#
_symmetry.space_group_name_H-M   'P 1'
#
loop_
_entity.id
_entity.type
_entity.pdbx_description
1 polymer ?
#
loop_
_entity_poly.entity_id
_entity_poly.type
_entity_poly.pdbx_seq_one_letter_code
_entity_poly.pdbx_strand_id
1 'polypeptide(L)' 'MVSYVDEVANELAAKALEDEARTGDEKIVDQISEILGTSSQTLQESYMTFIRVRRAEKRARTLLASRADKGSAD' A
#
# COMPACT_ATOMS: atom_id res chain seq x y z
N MET A 1 -17.07 5.58 -10.84
CA MET A 1 -15.94 5.67 -11.78
C MET A 1 -14.73 6.07 -10.94
N VAL A 2 -13.70 5.25 -10.92
CA VAL A 2 -12.42 5.57 -10.25
C VAL A 2 -11.67 6.53 -11.17
N SER A 3 -10.99 7.55 -10.62
CA SER A 3 -10.26 8.49 -11.45
C SER A 3 -8.98 7.87 -12.01
N TYR A 4 -8.48 8.36 -13.14
CA TYR A 4 -7.16 7.92 -13.64
C TYR A 4 -6.04 8.16 -12.61
N VAL A 5 -6.14 9.24 -11.82
CA VAL A 5 -5.22 9.53 -10.72
C VAL A 5 -5.25 8.41 -9.67
N ASP A 6 -6.43 7.95 -9.29
CA ASP A 6 -6.59 6.88 -8.30
C ASP A 6 -6.05 5.54 -8.83
N GLU A 7 -6.26 5.24 -10.11
CA GLU A 7 -5.73 4.02 -10.75
C GLU A 7 -4.20 3.99 -10.71
N VAL A 8 -3.56 5.09 -11.14
CA VAL A 8 -2.10 5.23 -11.12
C VAL A 8 -1.57 5.21 -9.69
N ALA A 9 -2.22 5.92 -8.76
CA ALA A 9 -1.85 5.93 -7.35
C ALA A 9 -1.90 4.53 -6.72
N ASN A 10 -2.96 3.78 -7.01
CA ASN A 10 -3.18 2.44 -6.52
C ASN A 10 -2.12 1.45 -7.05
N GLU A 11 -1.77 1.55 -8.33
CA GLU A 11 -0.73 0.73 -8.95
C GLU A 11 0.67 1.04 -8.36
N LEU A 12 1.02 2.33 -8.25
CA LEU A 12 2.28 2.75 -7.67
C LEU A 12 2.40 2.33 -6.20
N ALA A 13 1.33 2.46 -5.42
CA ALA A 13 1.31 2.01 -4.02
C ALA A 13 1.54 0.50 -3.90
N ALA A 14 1.01 -0.31 -4.82
CA ALA A 14 1.24 -1.74 -4.84
C ALA A 14 2.72 -2.05 -5.13
N LYS A 15 3.29 -1.45 -6.18
CA LYS A 15 4.68 -1.65 -6.59
C LYS A 15 5.68 -1.19 -5.52
N ALA A 16 5.42 -0.06 -4.86
CA ALA A 16 6.26 0.45 -3.79
C ALA A 16 6.32 -0.50 -2.59
N LEU A 17 5.17 -1.03 -2.17
CA LEU A 17 5.11 -1.99 -1.05
C LEU A 17 5.67 -3.36 -1.40
N GLU A 18 5.55 -3.78 -2.67
CA GLU A 18 6.22 -4.98 -3.17
C GLU A 18 7.74 -4.82 -3.16
N ASP A 19 8.24 -3.65 -3.59
CA ASP A 19 9.67 -3.34 -3.54
C ASP A 19 10.18 -3.28 -2.11
N GLU A 20 9.50 -2.55 -1.22
CA GLU A 20 9.79 -2.49 0.23
C GLU A 20 9.91 -3.90 0.82
N ALA A 21 8.96 -4.79 0.51
CA ALA A 21 8.97 -6.16 1.01
C ALA A 21 10.11 -7.01 0.42
N ARG A 22 10.52 -6.76 -0.82
CA ARG A 22 11.55 -7.52 -1.53
C ARG A 22 12.96 -7.08 -1.16
N THR A 23 13.18 -5.78 -0.98
CA THR A 23 14.51 -5.19 -0.74
C THR A 23 14.77 -4.90 0.73
N GLY A 24 13.71 -4.75 1.53
CA GLY A 24 13.79 -4.25 2.90
C GLY A 24 14.01 -2.74 2.99
N ASP A 25 13.96 -2.01 1.86
CA ASP A 25 14.11 -0.56 1.86
C ASP A 25 12.78 0.13 2.19
N GLU A 26 12.60 0.45 3.48
CA GLU A 26 11.42 1.17 3.97
C GLU A 26 11.31 2.61 3.43
N LYS A 27 12.36 3.16 2.82
CA LYS A 27 12.36 4.53 2.29
C LYS A 27 11.72 4.66 0.91
N ILE A 28 11.54 3.56 0.18
CA ILE A 28 11.01 3.60 -1.19
C ILE A 28 9.63 4.26 -1.27
N VAL A 29 8.80 4.05 -0.24
CA VAL A 29 7.47 4.65 -0.16
C VAL A 29 7.55 6.17 -0.08
N ASP A 30 8.44 6.68 0.75
CA ASP A 30 8.64 8.12 0.98
C ASP A 30 9.30 8.80 -0.23
N GLN A 31 10.28 8.14 -0.85
CA GLN A 31 10.92 8.64 -2.08
C GLN A 31 9.91 8.80 -3.22
N ILE A 32 9.05 7.81 -3.43
CA ILE A 32 7.99 7.90 -4.45
C ILE A 32 7.01 9.01 -4.08
N SER A 33 6.61 9.11 -2.80
CA SER A 33 5.74 10.21 -2.34
C SER A 33 6.32 11.59 -2.65
N GLU A 34 7.62 11.80 -2.44
CA GLU A 34 8.31 13.07 -2.73
C GLU A 34 8.35 13.38 -4.24
N ILE A 35 8.67 12.39 -5.08
CA ILE A 35 8.65 12.51 -6.54
C ILE A 35 7.25 12.89 -7.04
N LEU A 36 6.22 12.23 -6.51
CA LEU A 36 4.83 12.53 -6.86
C LEU A 36 4.43 13.92 -6.36
N GLY A 37 4.80 14.30 -5.14
CA GLY A 37 4.47 15.62 -4.58
C GLY A 37 5.10 16.78 -5.35
N THR A 38 6.28 16.56 -5.93
CA THR A 38 6.96 17.56 -6.77
C THR A 38 6.23 17.82 -8.09
N SER A 39 5.52 16.82 -8.63
CA SER A 39 4.91 16.87 -9.97
C SER A 39 3.38 16.95 -9.97
N SER A 40 2.72 16.37 -8.97
CA SER A 40 1.27 16.33 -8.81
C SER A 40 0.87 16.02 -7.36
N GLN A 41 0.48 17.05 -6.63
CA GLN A 41 0.01 16.92 -5.24
C GLN A 41 -1.19 15.95 -5.12
N THR A 42 -2.18 16.04 -6.04
CA THR A 42 -3.36 15.15 -6.01
C THR A 42 -3.00 13.67 -6.17
N LEU A 43 -2.02 13.37 -7.02
CA LEU A 43 -1.52 11.99 -7.20
C LEU A 43 -0.78 11.51 -5.94
N GLN A 44 0.03 12.37 -5.33
CA GLN A 44 0.71 12.06 -4.07
C GLN A 44 -0.28 11.74 -2.94
N GLU A 45 -1.30 12.56 -2.75
CA GLU A 45 -2.32 12.38 -1.70
C GLU A 45 -3.07 11.05 -1.88
N SER A 46 -3.42 10.74 -3.13
CA SER A 46 -4.08 9.48 -3.49
C SER A 46 -3.15 8.29 -3.25
N TYR A 47 -1.88 8.38 -3.66
CA TYR A 47 -0.86 7.36 -3.44
C TYR A 47 -0.67 7.04 -1.95
N MET A 48 -0.48 8.06 -1.12
CA MET A 48 -0.33 7.88 0.33
C MET A 48 -1.59 7.31 0.97
N THR A 49 -2.77 7.62 0.42
CA THR A 49 -4.03 7.00 0.84
C THR A 49 -4.04 5.50 0.53
N PHE A 50 -3.67 5.09 -0.69
CA PHE A 50 -3.60 3.67 -1.06
C PHE A 50 -2.53 2.89 -0.30
N ILE A 51 -1.39 3.51 0.03
CA ILE A 51 -0.38 2.92 0.93
C ILE A 51 -1.00 2.59 2.29
N ARG A 52 -1.71 3.55 2.90
CA ARG A 52 -2.37 3.35 4.19
C ARG A 52 -3.42 2.24 4.12
N VAL A 53 -4.24 2.24 3.07
CA VAL A 53 -5.27 1.21 2.85
C VAL A 53 -4.65 -0.17 2.75
N ARG A 54 -3.58 -0.36 1.95
CA ARG A 54 -2.91 -1.66 1.80
C ARG A 54 -2.28 -2.16 3.09
N ARG A 55 -1.62 -1.28 3.84
CA ARG A 55 -1.03 -1.64 5.13
C ARG A 55 -2.12 -2.02 6.14
N ALA A 56 -3.28 -1.34 6.14
CA ALA A 56 -4.42 -1.71 6.97
C ALA A 56 -5.04 -3.05 6.55
N GLU A 57 -5.23 -3.26 5.24
CA GLU A 57 -5.73 -4.51 4.68
C GLU A 57 -4.81 -5.69 5.04
N LYS A 58 -3.49 -5.55 4.86
CA LYS A 58 -2.51 -6.59 5.22
C LYS A 58 -2.65 -6.99 6.69
N ARG A 59 -2.75 -6.02 7.60
CA ARG A 59 -2.95 -6.28 9.05
C ARG A 59 -4.27 -6.99 9.32
N ALA A 60 -5.36 -6.56 8.68
CA ALA A 60 -6.67 -7.20 8.83
C ALA A 60 -6.65 -8.65 8.32
N ARG A 61 -6.01 -8.91 7.17
CA ARG A 61 -5.85 -10.26 6.61
C ARG A 61 -5.00 -11.15 7.51
N THR A 62 -3.89 -10.66 8.05
CA THR A 62 -3.07 -11.40 9.02
C THR A 62 -3.90 -11.80 10.25
N LEU A 63 -4.72 -10.88 10.79
CA LEU A 63 -5.59 -11.19 11.92
C LEU A 63 -6.61 -12.28 11.57
N LEU A 64 -7.28 -12.18 10.42
CA LEU A 64 -8.25 -13.19 9.95
C LEU A 64 -7.60 -14.57 9.77
N ALA A 65 -6.42 -14.64 9.14
CA ALA A 65 -5.67 -15.88 8.97
C ALA A 65 -5.34 -16.53 10.32
N SER A 66 -4.82 -15.75 11.27
CA SER A 66 -4.47 -16.24 12.61
C SER A 66 -5.65 -16.83 13.40
N ARG A 67 -6.89 -16.42 13.08
CA ARG A 67 -8.11 -16.94 13.72
C ARG A 67 -8.61 -18.20 13.01
N ALA A 68 -8.47 -18.27 11.70
CA ALA A 68 -8.82 -19.47 10.92
C ALA A 68 -7.94 -20.66 11.32
N ASP A 69 -6.63 -20.46 11.47
CA ASP A 69 -5.70 -21.52 11.87
C ASP A 69 -6.04 -22.09 13.26
N LYS A 70 -6.42 -21.21 14.21
CA LYS A 70 -6.82 -21.60 15.57
C LYS A 70 -8.17 -22.32 15.64
N GLY A 71 -9.03 -22.16 14.64
CA GLY A 71 -10.34 -22.81 14.58
C GLY A 71 -10.31 -24.22 13.95
N SER A 72 -9.16 -24.69 13.48
CA SER A 72 -8.99 -26.01 12.85
C SER A 72 -8.35 -27.07 13.76
N ALA A 73 -8.09 -26.73 15.03
CA ALA A 73 -7.39 -27.56 16.01
C ALA A 73 -8.30 -28.09 17.14
N ASP A 74 -9.61 -28.19 16.89
CA ASP A 74 -10.60 -28.77 17.83
C ASP A 74 -11.40 -29.88 17.13
#